data_AF-A0ABD0REA6-F1
#
_entry.id   AF-A0ABD0REA6-F1
#
_cell.length_a   1.000
_cell.length_b   1.000
_cell.length_c   1.000
_cell.angle_alpha   90.00
_cell.angle_beta   90.00
_cell.angle_gamma   90.00
#
_symmetry.space_group_name_H-M   'P 1'
#
loop_
_entity.id
_entity.type
_entity.pdbx_description
1 polymer ?
#
loop_
_entity_poly.entity_id
_entity_poly.type
_entity_poly.pdbx_seq_one_letter_code
_entity_poly.pdbx_strand_id
1 'polypeptide(L)'
;MCIDSQRRQIYTLGRYLDSSVRNSKSLKSDFYCYDIDANTWALLSEDTSADGGPKLVFDHQMCMDSEKHMIYTFGGRILTCNGSVDDGRTSEPQFSGLYAYHCQAGSWSLLREDSCNAGPEDIQSRIGHCMLFHT
;
A
#
# COMPACT_ATOMS: atom_id res chain seq x y z
N MET A 1 -4.52 3.19 -6.02
CA MET A 1 -5.91 2.73 -6.28
C MET A 1 -5.91 1.74 -7.43
N CYS A 2 -6.80 0.78 -7.44
CA CYS A 2 -7.04 -0.11 -8.58
C CYS A 2 -8.55 -0.42 -8.71
N ILE A 3 -8.96 -0.95 -9.86
CA ILE A 3 -10.36 -1.30 -10.13
C ILE A 3 -10.46 -2.77 -10.52
N ASP A 4 -11.41 -3.48 -9.94
CA ASP A 4 -11.92 -4.74 -10.48
C ASP A 4 -13.07 -4.42 -11.44
N SER A 5 -12.79 -4.46 -12.74
CA SER A 5 -13.77 -4.13 -13.77
C SER A 5 -14.87 -5.19 -13.90
N GLN A 6 -14.58 -6.44 -13.54
CA GLN A 6 -15.54 -7.54 -13.60
C GLN A 6 -16.57 -7.44 -12.46
N ARG A 7 -16.11 -7.07 -11.26
CA ARG A 7 -16.97 -6.93 -10.07
C ARG A 7 -17.42 -5.50 -9.79
N ARG A 8 -16.95 -4.54 -10.59
CA ARG A 8 -17.29 -3.12 -10.49
C ARG A 8 -16.99 -2.55 -9.10
N GLN A 9 -15.77 -2.82 -8.63
CA GLN A 9 -15.26 -2.41 -7.32
C GLN A 9 -13.98 -1.59 -7.46
N ILE A 10 -13.89 -0.48 -6.74
CA ILE A 10 -12.68 0.36 -6.70
C ILE A 10 -12.03 0.21 -5.33
N TYR A 11 -10.73 -0.05 -5.31
CA TYR A 11 -9.96 -0.23 -4.09
C TYR A 11 -8.99 0.93 -3.89
N THR A 12 -9.01 1.50 -2.69
CA THR A 12 -8.14 2.63 -2.30
C THR A 12 -7.40 2.31 -1.02
N LEU A 13 -6.07 2.39 -1.07
CA LEU A 13 -5.18 2.11 0.04
C LEU A 13 -4.51 3.40 0.53
N GLY A 14 -4.50 3.55 1.85
CA GLY A 14 -3.93 4.69 2.55
C GLY A 14 -4.83 5.92 2.52
N ARG A 15 -4.32 6.96 3.18
CA ARG A 15 -5.00 8.25 3.38
C ARG A 15 -4.06 9.41 3.17
N TYR A 16 -4.65 10.56 2.87
CA TYR A 16 -3.94 11.84 2.95
C TYR A 16 -3.84 12.29 4.41
N LEU A 17 -2.65 12.76 4.80
CA LEU A 17 -2.42 13.38 6.10
C LEU A 17 -2.00 14.84 5.90
N ASP A 18 -2.78 15.74 6.49
CA ASP A 18 -2.42 17.15 6.60
C ASP A 18 -1.11 17.31 7.39
N SER A 19 -0.33 18.32 7.02
CA SER A 19 0.94 18.66 7.66
C SER A 19 0.87 18.74 9.19
N SER A 20 -0.24 19.22 9.74
CA SER A 20 -0.47 19.36 11.18
C SER A 20 -0.58 18.01 11.93
N VAL A 21 -1.02 16.96 11.24
CA VAL A 21 -1.30 15.63 11.84
C VAL A 21 -0.18 14.62 11.59
N ARG A 22 0.79 14.96 10.73
CA ARG A 22 1.96 14.10 10.43
C ARG A 22 2.86 13.82 11.63
N ASN A 23 2.78 14.64 12.68
CA ASN A 23 3.49 14.42 13.94
C ASN A 23 2.73 13.51 14.92
N SER A 24 1.57 12.97 14.53
CA SER A 24 0.86 11.97 15.33
C SER A 24 1.70 10.70 15.48
N LYS A 25 1.71 10.13 16.69
CA LYS A 25 2.45 8.91 17.02
C LYS A 25 1.92 7.65 16.30
N SER A 26 0.74 7.69 15.68
CA SER A 26 0.14 6.55 15.00
C SER A 26 -0.33 6.96 13.60
N LEU A 27 0.53 6.70 12.61
CA LEU A 27 0.21 6.86 11.20
C LEU A 27 -0.37 5.53 10.68
N LYS A 28 -1.70 5.43 10.70
CA LYS A 28 -2.42 4.26 10.21
C LYS A 28 -2.69 4.37 8.71
N SER A 29 -2.69 3.22 8.04
CA SER A 29 -3.10 3.08 6.65
C SER A 29 -4.44 2.37 6.59
N ASP A 30 -5.50 3.09 6.22
CA ASP A 30 -6.79 2.48 5.96
C ASP A 30 -6.86 1.86 4.57
N PHE A 31 -7.80 0.94 4.41
CA PHE A 31 -8.08 0.32 3.14
C PHE A 31 -9.58 0.24 2.93
N TYR A 32 -10.04 0.76 1.79
CA TYR A 32 -11.45 0.85 1.44
C TYR A 32 -11.74 0.19 0.10
N CYS A 33 -12.96 -0.33 0.00
CA CYS A 33 -13.58 -0.72 -1.25
C CYS A 33 -14.82 0.15 -1.49
N TYR A 34 -14.97 0.61 -2.73
CA TYR A 34 -16.17 1.27 -3.21
C TYR A 34 -16.88 0.34 -4.19
N ASP A 35 -18.12 0.00 -3.87
CA ASP A 35 -19.01 -0.74 -4.76
C ASP A 35 -19.71 0.26 -5.69
N ILE A 36 -19.44 0.16 -7.00
CA ILE A 36 -19.95 1.10 -7.99
C ILE A 36 -21.47 0.92 -8.17
N ASP A 37 -21.99 -0.30 -8.07
CA ASP A 37 -23.40 -0.60 -8.33
C ASP A 37 -24.28 -0.28 -7.15
N ALA A 38 -23.81 -0.58 -5.94
CA ALA A 38 -24.49 -0.22 -4.70
C ALA A 38 -24.28 1.26 -4.34
N ASN A 39 -23.28 1.93 -4.91
CA ASN A 39 -22.90 3.31 -4.60
C ASN A 39 -22.57 3.48 -3.10
N THR A 40 -21.78 2.54 -2.56
CA THR A 40 -21.44 2.48 -1.13
C THR A 40 -19.95 2.25 -0.91
N TRP A 41 -19.45 2.77 0.21
CA TRP A 41 -18.10 2.52 0.70
C TRP A 41 -18.12 1.45 1.80
N ALA A 42 -17.16 0.52 1.74
CA ALA A 42 -16.87 -0.44 2.77
C ALA A 42 -15.42 -0.24 3.25
N LEU A 43 -15.26 -0.07 4.56
CA LEU A 43 -13.96 -0.11 5.22
C LEU A 43 -13.50 -1.56 5.34
N LEU A 44 -12.39 -1.90 4.72
CA LEU A 44 -11.81 -3.24 4.75
C LEU A 44 -10.79 -3.41 5.88
N SER A 45 -10.03 -2.35 6.19
CA SER A 45 -9.04 -2.33 7.27
C SER A 45 -8.83 -0.91 7.80
N GLU A 46 -8.81 -0.75 9.13
CA GLU A 46 -8.45 0.51 9.79
C GLU A 46 -6.94 0.78 9.83
N ASP A 47 -6.14 -0.29 9.78
CA ASP A 47 -4.68 -0.26 9.83
C ASP A 47 -4.10 -1.48 9.11
N THR A 48 -3.82 -1.34 7.82
CA THR A 48 -3.28 -2.42 6.99
C THR A 48 -1.97 -2.95 7.52
N SER A 49 -1.15 -2.15 8.22
CA SER A 49 0.09 -2.63 8.81
C SER A 49 -0.16 -3.62 9.96
N ALA A 50 -1.24 -3.43 10.72
CA ALA A 50 -1.63 -4.34 11.79
C ALA A 50 -2.21 -5.64 11.22
N ASP A 51 -2.83 -5.57 10.05
CA ASP A 51 -3.45 -6.71 9.34
C ASP A 51 -2.47 -7.46 8.41
N GLY A 52 -1.15 -7.23 8.57
CA GLY A 52 -0.09 -7.90 7.79
C GLY A 52 0.16 -7.33 6.39
N GLY A 53 -0.53 -6.24 6.04
CA GLY A 53 -0.36 -5.48 4.80
C GLY A 53 0.68 -4.35 4.91
N PRO A 54 0.70 -3.44 3.92
CA PRO A 54 1.65 -2.34 3.87
C PRO A 54 1.38 -1.29 4.95
N LYS A 55 2.44 -0.57 5.35
CA LYS A 55 2.34 0.66 6.18
C LYS A 55 1.70 1.80 5.39
N LEU A 56 1.46 2.93 6.05
CA LEU A 56 1.01 4.14 5.36
C LEU A 56 2.07 4.60 4.36
N VAL A 57 1.72 4.58 3.08
CA VAL A 57 2.61 4.84 1.96
C VAL A 57 2.04 5.88 1.02
N PHE A 58 2.91 6.70 0.42
CA PHE A 58 2.53 7.58 -0.69
C PHE A 58 3.21 7.18 -1.99
N ASP A 59 2.52 7.42 -3.11
CA ASP A 59 2.98 7.11 -4.46
C ASP A 59 3.35 5.62 -4.68
N HIS A 60 2.64 4.75 -3.95
CA HIS A 60 2.62 3.32 -4.22
C HIS A 60 1.72 3.04 -5.43
N GLN A 61 1.99 1.96 -6.15
CA GLN A 61 1.17 1.54 -7.28
C GLN A 61 0.37 0.29 -6.93
N MET A 62 -0.84 0.20 -7.45
CA MET A 62 -1.73 -0.96 -7.26
C MET A 62 -2.21 -1.49 -8.61
N CYS A 63 -2.33 -2.81 -8.74
CA CYS A 63 -3.02 -3.44 -9.86
C CYS A 63 -3.95 -4.55 -9.40
N MET A 64 -4.92 -4.91 -10.25
CA MET A 64 -5.94 -5.91 -9.98
C MET A 64 -5.81 -7.09 -10.95
N ASP A 65 -5.75 -8.30 -10.39
CA ASP A 65 -6.02 -9.55 -11.09
C ASP A 65 -7.49 -9.91 -10.83
N SER A 66 -8.37 -9.55 -11.76
CA SER A 66 -9.81 -9.81 -11.65
C SER A 66 -10.15 -11.31 -11.73
N GLU A 67 -9.34 -12.13 -12.39
CA GLU A 67 -9.59 -13.57 -12.51
C GLU A 67 -9.40 -14.26 -11.15
N LYS A 68 -8.28 -13.98 -10.47
CA LYS A 68 -7.98 -14.54 -9.14
C LYS A 68 -8.56 -13.74 -7.99
N HIS A 69 -9.12 -12.56 -8.27
CA HIS A 69 -9.62 -11.64 -7.26
C HIS A 69 -8.51 -11.23 -6.26
N MET A 70 -7.35 -10.87 -6.82
CA MET A 70 -6.14 -10.49 -6.09
C MET A 70 -5.74 -9.06 -6.42
N ILE A 71 -5.34 -8.29 -5.41
CA ILE A 71 -4.73 -6.97 -5.58
C ILE A 71 -3.24 -7.09 -5.30
N TYR A 72 -2.42 -6.44 -6.11
CA TYR A 72 -0.99 -6.30 -5.85
C TYR A 72 -0.66 -4.84 -5.60
N THR A 73 0.21 -4.57 -4.63
CA THR A 73 0.72 -3.22 -4.32
C THR A 73 2.24 -3.25 -4.19
N PHE A 74 2.92 -2.25 -4.77
CA PHE A 74 4.38 -2.18 -4.77
C PHE A 74 4.90 -0.75 -4.79
N GLY A 75 6.01 -0.54 -4.10
CA GLY A 75 6.71 0.72 -4.06
C GLY A 75 5.99 1.76 -3.20
N GLY A 76 6.28 3.02 -3.46
CA GLY A 76 5.85 4.11 -2.61
C GLY A 76 6.77 4.26 -1.39
N ARG A 77 6.83 5.49 -0.88
CA ARG A 77 7.60 5.83 0.32
C ARG A 77 6.73 5.67 1.56
N ILE A 78 7.28 5.03 2.59
CA ILE A 78 6.63 4.86 3.88
C ILE A 78 6.66 6.18 4.64
N LEU A 79 5.52 6.60 5.17
CA LEU A 79 5.44 7.75 6.07
C LEU A 79 5.81 7.29 7.48
N THR A 80 6.82 7.93 8.06
CA THR A 80 7.22 7.74 9.46
C THR A 80 6.91 9.01 10.27
N CYS A 81 6.53 8.84 11.53
CA CYS A 81 6.41 9.97 12.46
C CYS A 81 7.82 10.34 12.96
N ASN A 82 8.18 11.63 12.92
CA ASN A 82 9.50 12.15 13.30
C ASN A 82 9.79 12.09 14.83
N GLY A 83 9.28 11.10 15.55
CA GLY A 83 9.28 11.01 17.01
C GLY A 83 10.35 10.11 17.64
N SER A 84 11.11 9.33 16.87
CA SER A 84 12.28 8.65 17.42
C SER A 84 13.46 9.60 17.35
N VAL A 85 13.74 10.22 18.50
CA VAL A 85 15.01 10.87 18.82
C VAL A 85 16.08 9.77 18.81
N ASP A 86 16.58 9.43 17.63
CA ASP A 86 17.85 8.72 17.49
C ASP A 86 18.64 9.34 16.35
N ASP A 87 19.49 10.26 16.78
CA ASP A 87 20.78 10.65 16.22
C ASP A 87 20.88 10.98 14.72
N GLY A 88 20.85 12.28 14.41
CA GLY A 88 21.92 12.94 13.65
C GLY A 88 22.26 12.50 12.22
N ARG A 89 21.53 11.56 11.63
CA ARG A 89 21.68 11.12 10.24
C ARG A 89 20.30 11.17 9.61
N THR A 90 20.15 11.88 8.50
CA THR A 90 18.98 11.79 7.63
C THR A 90 18.66 10.32 7.39
N SER A 91 17.62 9.79 8.05
CA SER A 91 17.21 8.41 7.86
C SER A 91 16.89 8.23 6.38
N GLU A 92 17.58 7.30 5.73
CA GLU A 92 17.34 6.99 4.32
C GLU A 92 15.84 6.73 4.11
N PRO A 93 15.24 7.23 3.02
CA PRO A 93 13.82 7.04 2.78
C PRO A 93 13.50 5.55 2.72
N GLN A 94 12.54 5.11 3.55
CA GLN A 94 12.04 3.74 3.55
C GLN A 94 10.95 3.58 2.47
N PHE A 95 11.00 2.49 1.72
CA PHE A 95 10.00 2.18 0.71
C PHE A 95 9.25 0.90 1.06
N SER A 96 8.04 0.76 0.52
CA SER A 96 7.23 -0.45 0.70
C SER A 96 7.55 -1.50 -0.37
N GLY A 97 7.64 -2.75 0.07
CA GLY A 97 7.81 -3.92 -0.79
C GLY A 97 6.55 -4.30 -1.56
N LEU A 98 6.55 -5.51 -2.12
CA LEU A 98 5.45 -6.09 -2.89
C LEU A 98 4.53 -6.87 -1.96
N TYR A 99 3.28 -6.44 -1.85
CA TYR A 99 2.23 -7.15 -1.14
C TYR A 99 1.15 -7.63 -2.11
N ALA A 100 0.49 -8.71 -1.73
CA ALA A 100 -0.74 -9.19 -2.35
C ALA A 100 -1.88 -9.18 -1.33
N TYR A 101 -3.08 -8.83 -1.78
CA TYR A 101 -4.30 -8.91 -1.00
C TYR A 101 -5.30 -9.83 -1.70
N HIS A 102 -5.80 -10.80 -0.96
CA HIS A 102 -6.80 -11.75 -1.44
C HIS A 102 -8.20 -11.25 -1.10
N CYS A 103 -8.89 -10.65 -2.08
CA CYS A 103 -10.13 -9.89 -1.83
C CYS A 103 -11.23 -10.71 -1.16
N GLN A 104 -11.37 -11.99 -1.53
CA GLN A 104 -12.39 -12.85 -0.92
C GLN A 104 -12.05 -13.31 0.51
N ALA A 105 -10.76 -13.38 0.85
CA ALA A 105 -10.31 -13.87 2.15
C ALA A 105 -10.09 -12.71 3.14
N GLY A 106 -9.97 -11.48 2.63
CA GLY A 106 -9.71 -10.30 3.45
C GLY A 106 -8.30 -10.29 4.02
N SER A 107 -7.34 -10.93 3.37
CA SER A 107 -6.00 -11.15 3.93
C SER A 107 -4.88 -10.61 3.05
N TRP A 108 -3.85 -10.09 3.70
CA TRP A 108 -2.61 -9.63 3.09
C TRP A 108 -1.52 -10.70 3.16
N SER A 109 -0.65 -10.70 2.16
CA SER A 109 0.58 -11.47 2.10
C SER A 109 1.72 -10.61 1.59
N LEU A 110 2.83 -10.56 2.34
CA LEU A 110 4.08 -9.99 1.85
C LEU A 110 4.73 -10.97 0.87
N LEU A 111 4.89 -10.55 -0.38
CA LEU A 111 5.54 -11.35 -1.42
C LEU A 111 7.04 -11.06 -1.52
N ARG A 112 7.42 -9.79 -1.32
CA ARG A 112 8.83 -9.36 -1.35
C ARG A 112 9.03 -8.11 -0.52
N GLU A 113 10.05 -8.10 0.33
CA GLU A 113 10.49 -6.88 1.04
C GLU A 113 11.10 -5.85 0.08
N ASP A 114 11.29 -4.62 0.56
CA ASP A 114 12.14 -3.67 -0.14
C ASP A 114 13.61 -4.05 0.08
N SER A 115 14.20 -4.68 -0.92
CA SER A 115 15.61 -5.05 -0.89
C SER A 115 16.45 -3.80 -1.22
N CYS A 116 16.85 -3.04 -0.21
CA CYS A 116 17.79 -1.94 -0.38
C CYS A 116 19.18 -2.40 -0.91
N ASN A 117 19.49 -3.70 -0.80
CA ASN A 117 20.73 -4.35 -1.27
C ASN A 117 20.48 -5.48 -2.29
N ALA A 118 19.34 -5.43 -2.98
CA ALA A 118 19.02 -6.37 -4.03
C ALA A 118 20.08 -6.36 -5.13
N GLY A 119 20.44 -7.54 -5.65
CA GLY A 119 21.37 -7.63 -6.77
C GLY A 119 20.83 -6.89 -8.01
N PRO A 120 21.63 -6.73 -9.08
CA PRO A 120 21.21 -5.99 -10.28
C PRO A 120 19.95 -6.55 -10.96
N GLU A 121 19.52 -7.77 -10.65
CA GLU A 121 18.31 -8.41 -11.18
C GLU A 121 17.04 -8.17 -10.35
N ASP A 122 17.18 -7.61 -9.14
CA ASP A 122 16.04 -7.38 -8.27
C ASP A 122 15.47 -5.97 -8.45
N ILE A 123 14.15 -5.89 -8.53
CA ILE A 123 13.44 -4.63 -8.71
C ILE A 123 13.38 -3.89 -7.36
N GLN A 124 14.15 -2.81 -7.24
CA GLN A 124 14.05 -1.89 -6.11
C GLN A 124 12.73 -1.10 -6.11
N SER A 125 12.20 -0.89 -4.91
CA SER A 125 11.01 -0.07 -4.68
C SER A 125 11.32 1.39 -4.97
N ARG A 126 10.34 2.11 -5.55
CA ARG A 126 10.51 3.50 -5.96
C ARG A 126 9.19 4.25 -5.93
N ILE A 127 9.24 5.51 -6.32
CA ILE A 127 8.09 6.40 -6.57
C ILE A 127 8.10 6.82 -8.03
N GLY A 128 6.98 7.35 -8.55
CA GLY A 128 6.86 7.80 -9.93
C GLY A 128 6.92 6.68 -10.98
N HIS A 129 6.63 5.44 -10.59
CA HIS A 129 6.51 4.29 -11.48
C HIS A 129 5.05 3.96 -11.79
N CYS A 130 4.83 3.02 -12.72
CA CYS A 130 3.53 2.42 -12.98
C CYS A 130 3.59 0.91 -12.72
N MET A 131 2.42 0.33 -12.49
CA MET A 131 2.24 -1.12 -12.40
C MET A 131 1.11 -1.53 -13.35
N LEU A 132 1.35 -2.55 -14.16
CA LEU A 132 0.37 -3.15 -15.04
C LEU A 132 0.28 -4.64 -14.73
N PHE A 133 -0.94 -5.13 -14.55
CA PHE A 133 -1.18 -6.57 -14.53
C PHE A 133 -1.35 -7.05 -15.98
N HIS A 134 -0.56 -8.04 -16.40
CA HIS A 134 -0.65 -8.64 -17.73
C HIS A 134 -0.90 -10.14 -17.59
N THR A 135 -1.96 -10.61 -18.26
CA THR A 135 -2.40 -12.00 -18.36
C THR A 135 -1.79 -12.69 -19.56
#